data_AF-A0A2V9XLL2-F1
#
_entry.id   AF-A0A2V9XLL2-F1
#
_cell.length_a   1.000
_cell.length_b   1.000
_cell.length_c   1.000
_cell.angle_alpha   90.00
_cell.angle_beta   90.00
_cell.angle_gamma   90.00
#
_symmetry.space_group_name_H-M   'P 1'
#
loop_
_entity.id
_entity.type
_entity.pdbx_description
1 polymer ?
#
loop_
_entity_poly.entity_id
_entity_poly.type
_entity_poly.pdbx_seq_one_letter_code
_entity_poly.pdbx_strand_id
1 'polypeptide(L)'
;GAAEHSNDHILERLADDSAQLYEIASRRDLSTQARRNLFRFFSSAFTSSERYAGVMRYPQALERALELFDSSDYLTDILVRHPEEIATLAELDGVPSRVGSGYLFQSALADGRVAGDPVFNYLAQSSASYGEKLSLLRQHYRHRVFATGARDITGLRDVYQSLGATTAAAEDAIAAAFSIAGEPQGLAVMALGRLGTGEFDVLSDADVLFVCDDKQDAPALTKAAEQMMQALGAYTRDGMVFPVDARLRPRGGEGELLVTLSQLETYFAQEAQPWEALMYSKLRFLAGSRPLADSAAVATTGLFQRFAGDSDFLPAIREMRTKLQNAEPGEKNFKTSAGAIYDIDFLASYLLIKHEVKEKHGTLRDRLWRCVAAGLLEKSDAATLDHGAELLRTAEHVVRLVVGRARKWLPATEHAKQVTEDLTSRILGTKWSEGLEAELTRTCGEVRSIYSRLIG
;
A
#
# COMPACT_ATOMS: atom_id res chain seq x y z
N GLY A 1 27.81 29.05 0.74
CA GLY A 1 28.56 29.13 2.02
C GLY A 1 28.92 27.74 2.53
N ALA A 2 28.37 27.33 3.68
CA ALA A 2 28.74 26.06 4.33
C ALA A 2 28.31 24.79 3.57
N ALA A 3 27.13 24.79 2.95
CA ALA A 3 26.66 23.65 2.15
C ALA A 3 27.50 23.42 0.87
N GLU A 4 27.99 24.50 0.25
CA GLU A 4 28.87 24.41 -0.92
C GLU A 4 30.23 23.82 -0.55
N HIS A 5 30.84 24.28 0.55
CA HIS A 5 32.09 23.71 1.06
C HIS A 5 31.93 22.22 1.44
N SER A 6 30.77 21.84 1.99
CA SER A 6 30.47 20.43 2.28
C SER A 6 30.33 19.57 1.02
N ASN A 7 29.78 20.12 -0.07
CA ASN A 7 29.66 19.40 -1.33
C ASN A 7 31.02 19.25 -2.02
N ASP A 8 31.86 20.28 -1.98
CA ASP A 8 33.22 20.24 -2.53
C ASP A 8 34.06 19.15 -1.83
N HIS A 9 33.99 19.05 -0.51
CA HIS A 9 34.64 17.96 0.23
C HIS A 9 34.11 16.57 -0.11
N ILE A 10 32.81 16.45 -0.42
CA ILE A 10 32.25 15.18 -0.90
C ILE A 10 32.86 14.82 -2.26
N LEU A 11 32.93 15.78 -3.18
CA LEU A 11 33.50 15.56 -4.51
C LEU A 11 35.00 15.24 -4.46
N GLU A 12 35.78 15.91 -3.61
CA GLU A 12 37.20 15.60 -3.38
C GLU A 12 37.38 14.15 -2.95
N ARG A 13 36.62 13.71 -1.94
CA ARG A 13 36.68 12.33 -1.47
C ARG A 13 36.26 11.33 -2.55
N LEU A 14 35.20 11.62 -3.30
CA LEU A 14 34.78 10.74 -4.41
C LEU A 14 35.84 10.64 -5.50
N ALA A 15 36.57 11.73 -5.80
CA ALA A 15 37.64 11.73 -6.79
C ALA A 15 38.78 10.77 -6.41
N ASP A 16 39.09 10.68 -5.11
CA ASP A 16 40.10 9.77 -4.58
C ASP A 16 39.61 8.32 -4.52
N ASP A 17 38.35 8.12 -4.10
CA ASP A 17 37.82 6.78 -3.82
C ASP A 17 37.28 6.06 -5.07
N SER A 18 36.56 6.75 -5.96
CA SER A 18 35.90 6.15 -7.14
C SER A 18 35.68 7.15 -8.27
N ALA A 19 36.46 6.99 -9.35
CA ALA A 19 36.32 7.78 -10.57
C ALA A 19 34.89 7.77 -11.14
N GLN A 20 34.20 6.62 -11.06
CA GLN A 20 32.83 6.49 -11.57
C GLN A 20 31.82 7.28 -10.73
N LEU A 21 31.89 7.19 -9.39
CA LEU A 21 30.99 7.96 -8.53
C LEU A 21 31.27 9.47 -8.66
N TYR A 22 32.54 9.85 -8.77
CA TYR A 22 32.94 11.23 -9.00
C TYR A 22 32.40 11.79 -10.31
N GLU A 23 32.52 11.03 -11.42
CA GLU A 23 32.01 11.44 -12.72
C GLU A 23 30.50 11.70 -12.66
N ILE A 24 29.73 10.76 -12.08
CA ILE A 24 28.27 10.89 -11.94
C ILE A 24 27.92 12.10 -11.05
N ALA A 25 28.59 12.28 -9.91
CA ALA A 25 28.31 13.38 -8.99
C ALA A 25 28.71 14.77 -9.53
N SER A 26 29.69 14.81 -10.44
CA SER A 26 30.21 16.05 -11.04
C SER A 26 29.45 16.50 -12.29
N ARG A 27 28.49 15.69 -12.78
CA ARG A 27 27.63 16.02 -13.93
C ARG A 27 26.95 17.37 -13.74
N ARG A 28 26.96 18.21 -14.78
CA ARG A 28 26.40 19.59 -14.73
C ARG A 28 24.93 19.65 -15.11
N ASP A 29 24.43 18.62 -15.76
CA ASP A 29 23.07 18.46 -16.27
C ASP A 29 22.08 17.91 -15.23
N LEU A 30 22.54 17.55 -14.03
CA LEU A 30 21.65 17.15 -12.93
C LEU A 30 20.71 18.30 -12.54
N SER A 31 19.43 17.98 -12.37
CA SER A 31 18.45 18.92 -11.83
C SER A 31 18.86 19.41 -10.43
N THR A 32 18.36 20.57 -10.02
CA THR A 32 18.61 21.10 -8.67
C THR A 32 18.14 20.13 -7.58
N GLN A 33 17.01 19.46 -7.78
CA GLN A 33 16.44 18.49 -6.85
C GLN A 33 17.32 17.23 -6.75
N ALA A 34 17.65 16.63 -7.90
CA ALA A 34 18.50 15.44 -7.97
C ALA A 34 19.87 15.70 -7.35
N ARG A 35 20.51 16.84 -7.68
CA ARG A 35 21.79 17.25 -7.09
C ARG A 35 21.70 17.38 -5.57
N ARG A 36 20.69 18.07 -5.06
CA ARG A 36 20.49 18.24 -3.61
C ARG A 36 20.35 16.88 -2.91
N ASN A 37 19.54 15.99 -3.46
CA ASN A 37 19.27 14.68 -2.87
C ASN A 37 20.47 13.73 -2.99
N LEU A 38 21.24 13.80 -4.07
CA LEU A 38 22.51 13.09 -4.23
C LEU A 38 23.51 13.44 -3.12
N PHE A 39 23.70 14.73 -2.82
CA PHE A 39 24.62 15.14 -1.76
C PHE A 39 24.10 14.81 -0.36
N ARG A 40 22.78 14.85 -0.13
CA ARG A 40 22.17 14.31 1.10
C ARG A 40 22.47 12.82 1.27
N PHE A 41 22.36 12.05 0.19
CA PHE A 41 22.67 10.61 0.17
C PHE A 41 24.14 10.35 0.50
N PHE A 42 25.09 11.02 -0.16
CA PHE A 42 26.52 10.83 0.11
C PHE A 42 26.92 11.29 1.52
N SER A 43 26.37 12.41 2.00
CA SER A 43 26.58 12.85 3.37
C SER A 43 26.18 11.77 4.38
N SER A 44 25.06 11.09 4.14
CA SER A 44 24.63 9.95 4.97
C SER A 44 25.51 8.72 4.78
N ALA A 45 25.88 8.37 3.54
CA ALA A 45 26.74 7.23 3.25
C ALA A 45 28.11 7.36 3.95
N PHE A 46 28.65 8.58 4.00
CA PHE A 46 29.97 8.85 4.60
C PHE A 46 30.00 8.80 6.12
N THR A 47 28.85 8.69 6.80
CA THR A 47 28.78 8.59 8.26
C THR A 47 29.35 7.29 8.82
N SER A 48 29.48 6.24 7.99
CA SER A 48 30.09 4.96 8.36
C SER A 48 30.77 4.31 7.15
N SER A 49 31.95 3.72 7.39
CA SER A 49 32.66 2.96 6.36
C SER A 49 31.84 1.80 5.80
N GLU A 50 30.98 1.17 6.60
CA GLU A 50 30.10 0.09 6.15
C GLU A 50 29.05 0.58 5.14
N ARG A 51 28.38 1.70 5.47
CA ARG A 51 27.38 2.32 4.59
C ARG A 51 28.01 2.73 3.26
N TYR A 52 29.15 3.40 3.32
CA TYR A 52 29.85 3.83 2.12
C TYR A 52 30.39 2.65 1.29
N ALA A 53 30.90 1.60 1.93
CA ALA A 53 31.32 0.38 1.23
C ALA A 53 30.17 -0.26 0.44
N GLY A 54 28.94 -0.21 0.96
CA GLY A 54 27.74 -0.64 0.24
C GLY A 54 27.52 0.13 -1.07
N VAL A 55 27.69 1.46 -1.04
CA VAL A 55 27.59 2.32 -2.23
C VAL A 55 28.72 2.04 -3.24
N MET A 56 29.95 1.94 -2.74
CA MET A 56 31.16 1.67 -3.54
C MET A 56 31.11 0.34 -4.29
N ARG A 57 30.29 -0.61 -3.83
CA ARG A 57 30.11 -1.91 -4.47
C ARG A 57 29.22 -1.85 -5.72
N TYR A 58 28.32 -0.87 -5.78
CA TYR A 58 27.35 -0.72 -6.86
C TYR A 58 27.35 0.69 -7.44
N PRO A 59 28.50 1.23 -7.89
CA PRO A 59 28.57 2.59 -8.41
C PRO A 59 27.68 2.82 -9.64
N GLN A 60 27.45 1.79 -10.45
CA GLN A 60 26.53 1.83 -11.59
C GLN A 60 25.06 2.03 -11.19
N ALA A 61 24.67 1.63 -9.98
CA ALA A 61 23.30 1.79 -9.50
C ALA A 61 22.96 3.25 -9.18
N LEU A 62 23.98 4.12 -9.05
CA LEU A 62 23.80 5.54 -8.83
C LEU A 62 23.04 6.22 -9.98
N GLU A 63 23.21 5.76 -11.22
CA GLU A 63 22.46 6.26 -12.38
C GLU A 63 20.95 6.10 -12.19
N ARG A 64 20.51 4.92 -11.72
CA ARG A 64 19.09 4.67 -11.39
C ARG A 64 18.66 5.49 -10.18
N ALA A 65 19.52 5.64 -9.18
CA ALA A 65 19.23 6.46 -8.02
C ALA A 65 19.01 7.93 -8.37
N LEU A 66 19.69 8.48 -9.39
CA LEU A 66 19.47 9.85 -9.85
C LEU A 66 18.03 10.09 -10.32
N GLU A 67 17.42 9.14 -11.03
CA GLU A 67 16.01 9.23 -11.42
C GLU A 67 15.10 9.27 -10.18
N LEU A 68 15.37 8.44 -9.17
CA LEU A 68 14.63 8.45 -7.90
C LEU A 68 14.83 9.76 -7.12
N PHE A 69 16.06 10.30 -7.11
CA PHE A 69 16.40 11.56 -6.46
C PHE A 69 15.68 12.76 -7.06
N ASP A 70 15.38 12.71 -8.36
CA ASP A 70 14.63 13.77 -9.04
C ASP A 70 13.12 13.66 -8.81
N SER A 71 12.62 12.42 -8.76
CA SER A 71 11.19 12.12 -8.93
C SER A 71 10.46 11.66 -7.66
N SER A 72 11.15 11.16 -6.64
CA SER A 72 10.52 10.56 -5.46
C SER A 72 11.18 10.96 -4.16
N ASP A 73 10.51 11.81 -3.38
CA ASP A 73 10.93 12.08 -2.00
C ASP A 73 10.83 10.81 -1.14
N TYR A 74 9.86 9.93 -1.37
CA TYR A 74 9.69 8.67 -0.63
C TYR A 74 10.93 7.76 -0.74
N LEU A 75 11.32 7.40 -1.95
CA LEU A 75 12.43 6.48 -2.21
C LEU A 75 13.78 7.14 -1.93
N THR A 76 13.90 8.45 -2.19
CA THR A 76 15.06 9.24 -1.80
C THR A 76 15.31 9.17 -0.30
N ASP A 77 14.27 9.39 0.50
CA ASP A 77 14.40 9.36 1.95
C ASP A 77 14.76 7.97 2.48
N ILE A 78 14.33 6.89 1.81
CA ILE A 78 14.78 5.54 2.11
C ILE A 78 16.29 5.41 1.83
N LEU A 79 16.77 5.80 0.64
CA LEU A 79 18.20 5.73 0.28
C LEU A 79 19.07 6.61 1.18
N VAL A 80 18.60 7.80 1.54
CA VAL A 80 19.34 8.67 2.45
C VAL A 80 19.44 8.05 3.84
N ARG A 81 18.39 7.40 4.36
CA ARG A 81 18.45 6.74 5.68
C ARG A 81 19.25 5.43 5.64
N HIS A 82 19.15 4.70 4.54
CA HIS A 82 19.73 3.38 4.29
C HIS A 82 20.53 3.37 2.97
N PRO A 83 21.74 3.97 2.91
CA PRO A 83 22.51 4.06 1.68
C PRO A 83 22.87 2.71 1.05
N GLU A 84 22.96 1.66 1.86
CA GLU A 84 23.17 0.28 1.44
C GLU A 84 22.05 -0.25 0.51
N GLU A 85 20.84 0.31 0.60
CA GLU A 85 19.68 -0.07 -0.21
C GLU A 85 19.88 0.26 -1.71
N ILE A 86 20.92 1.02 -2.07
CA ILE A 86 21.32 1.24 -3.47
C ILE A 86 21.67 -0.07 -4.19
N ALA A 87 22.09 -1.11 -3.45
CA ALA A 87 22.32 -2.45 -3.99
C ALA A 87 21.08 -3.01 -4.68
N THR A 88 19.90 -2.76 -4.12
CA THR A 88 18.60 -3.19 -4.65
C THR A 88 18.36 -2.64 -6.06
N LEU A 89 18.83 -1.42 -6.36
CA LEU A 89 18.70 -0.81 -7.68
C LEU A 89 19.53 -1.51 -8.76
N ALA A 90 20.68 -2.07 -8.39
CA ALA A 90 21.51 -2.87 -9.29
C ALA A 90 20.84 -4.21 -9.65
N GLU A 91 19.97 -4.71 -8.77
CA GLU A 91 19.37 -6.04 -8.86
C GLU A 91 17.92 -6.04 -9.36
N LEU A 92 17.33 -4.87 -9.66
CA LEU A 92 15.91 -4.77 -10.01
C LEU A 92 15.48 -5.69 -11.17
N ASP A 93 16.36 -5.86 -12.17
CA ASP A 93 16.13 -6.68 -13.38
C ASP A 93 16.94 -7.98 -13.38
N GLY A 94 17.66 -8.27 -12.28
CA GLY A 94 18.60 -9.37 -12.17
C GLY A 94 18.18 -10.45 -11.17
N VAL A 95 18.99 -11.50 -11.06
CA VAL A 95 18.91 -12.45 -9.95
C VAL A 95 19.66 -11.83 -8.76
N PRO A 96 19.06 -11.71 -7.57
CA PRO A 96 19.71 -11.10 -6.40
C PRO A 96 21.05 -11.80 -6.11
N SER A 97 22.14 -11.05 -5.94
CA SER A 97 23.43 -11.66 -5.63
C SER A 97 23.61 -11.73 -4.11
N ARG A 98 23.89 -12.94 -3.59
CA ARG A 98 24.20 -13.13 -2.16
C ARG A 98 25.51 -12.47 -1.76
N VAL A 99 26.43 -12.27 -2.70
CA VAL A 99 27.79 -11.82 -2.38
C VAL A 99 27.78 -10.32 -2.17
N GLY A 100 27.64 -9.96 -0.90
CA GLY A 100 27.86 -8.66 -0.27
C GLY A 100 26.89 -7.54 -0.63
N SER A 101 25.63 -7.92 -0.85
CA SER A 101 24.47 -7.04 -0.72
C SER A 101 24.15 -6.63 0.73
N GLY A 102 24.80 -7.24 1.73
CA GLY A 102 24.57 -6.95 3.15
C GLY A 102 23.32 -7.61 3.74
N TYR A 103 22.51 -8.28 2.91
CA TYR A 103 21.35 -9.04 3.37
C TYR A 103 21.75 -10.45 3.83
N LEU A 104 21.15 -10.90 4.93
CA LEU A 104 21.41 -12.23 5.50
C LEU A 104 20.89 -13.37 4.62
N PHE A 105 19.87 -13.11 3.80
CA PHE A 105 19.18 -14.10 2.98
C PHE A 105 19.04 -13.62 1.53
N GLN A 106 19.10 -14.55 0.58
CA GLN A 106 18.75 -14.29 -0.81
C GLN A 106 17.24 -14.49 -0.95
N SER A 107 16.47 -13.41 -0.84
CA SER A 107 15.04 -13.42 -1.14
C SER A 107 14.79 -12.91 -2.55
N ALA A 108 13.89 -13.56 -3.28
CA ALA A 108 13.49 -13.09 -4.60
C ALA A 108 12.65 -11.82 -4.46
N LEU A 109 12.98 -10.79 -5.24
CA LEU A 109 12.15 -9.60 -5.42
C LEU A 109 10.93 -9.92 -6.30
N ALA A 110 10.11 -10.87 -5.87
CA ALA A 110 8.92 -11.31 -6.59
C ALA A 110 7.74 -10.36 -6.34
N ASP A 111 6.92 -10.17 -7.37
CA ASP A 111 5.72 -9.33 -7.34
C ASP A 111 4.53 -10.00 -6.62
N GLY A 112 4.69 -11.24 -6.13
CA GLY A 112 3.66 -11.99 -5.40
C GLY A 112 4.11 -12.43 -4.00
N ARG A 113 3.25 -13.14 -3.29
CA ARG A 113 3.63 -13.80 -2.03
C ARG A 113 4.72 -14.82 -2.31
N VAL A 114 5.76 -14.80 -1.51
CA VAL A 114 6.87 -15.75 -1.63
C VAL A 114 6.66 -16.82 -0.58
N ALA A 115 5.96 -17.89 -0.98
CA ALA A 115 5.81 -19.05 -0.12
C ALA A 115 7.20 -19.60 0.23
N GLY A 116 7.51 -19.63 1.53
CA GLY A 116 8.83 -20.04 1.99
C GLY A 116 9.92 -18.99 1.79
N ASP A 117 9.58 -17.70 1.76
CA ASP A 117 10.58 -16.62 1.84
C ASP A 117 11.56 -16.90 2.98
N PRO A 118 12.88 -16.91 2.70
CA PRO A 118 13.87 -17.37 3.67
C PRO A 118 13.98 -16.44 4.89
N VAL A 119 13.70 -15.14 4.72
CA VAL A 119 13.71 -14.18 5.83
C VAL A 119 12.51 -14.42 6.73
N PHE A 120 11.31 -14.50 6.15
CA PHE A 120 10.10 -14.73 6.94
C PHE A 120 10.10 -16.11 7.61
N ASN A 121 10.62 -17.14 6.94
CA ASN A 121 10.85 -18.46 7.55
C ASN A 121 11.82 -18.38 8.73
N TYR A 122 12.93 -17.64 8.59
CA TYR A 122 13.87 -17.44 9.68
C TYR A 122 13.23 -16.68 10.86
N LEU A 123 12.41 -15.67 10.60
CA LEU A 123 11.68 -14.94 11.64
C LEU A 123 10.76 -15.87 12.44
N ALA A 124 10.06 -16.78 11.75
CA ALA A 124 9.17 -17.74 12.36
C ALA A 124 9.93 -18.80 13.20
N GLN A 125 11.05 -19.31 12.69
CA GLN A 125 11.69 -20.51 13.26
C GLN A 125 12.93 -20.24 14.14
N SER A 126 13.51 -19.04 14.06
CA SER A 126 14.76 -18.74 14.79
C SER A 126 14.53 -18.49 16.28
N SER A 127 15.56 -18.80 17.07
CA SER A 127 15.70 -18.42 18.48
C SER A 127 16.21 -17.00 18.68
N ALA A 128 16.19 -16.17 17.63
CA ALA A 128 16.60 -14.76 17.71
C ALA A 128 15.72 -13.99 18.70
N SER A 129 16.29 -12.97 19.34
CA SER A 129 15.55 -12.12 20.27
C SER A 129 14.41 -11.38 19.57
N TYR A 130 13.40 -10.96 20.34
CA TYR A 130 12.27 -10.20 19.81
C TYR A 130 12.73 -8.94 19.06
N GLY A 131 13.73 -8.22 19.58
CA GLY A 131 14.28 -7.02 18.93
C GLY A 131 14.96 -7.31 17.59
N GLU A 132 15.69 -8.42 17.47
CA GLU A 132 16.30 -8.85 16.20
C GLU A 132 15.25 -9.23 15.17
N LYS A 133 14.20 -9.98 15.59
CA LYS A 133 13.08 -10.33 14.72
C LYS A 133 12.36 -9.08 14.19
N LEU A 134 12.12 -8.09 15.06
CA LEU A 134 11.51 -6.82 14.68
C LEU A 134 12.37 -6.00 13.72
N SER A 135 13.69 -6.03 13.89
CA SER A 135 14.64 -5.32 13.02
C SER A 135 14.66 -5.94 11.62
N LEU A 136 14.75 -7.28 11.54
CA LEU A 136 14.75 -8.02 10.29
C LEU A 136 13.41 -7.91 9.54
N LEU A 137 12.28 -7.95 10.24
CA LEU A 137 10.95 -7.72 9.66
C LEU A 137 10.88 -6.36 8.95
N ARG A 138 11.32 -5.29 9.63
CA ARG A 138 11.32 -3.92 9.08
C ARG A 138 12.26 -3.77 7.90
N GLN A 139 13.48 -4.30 8.02
CA GLN A 139 14.47 -4.26 6.95
C GLN A 139 13.95 -4.97 5.69
N HIS A 140 13.40 -6.18 5.84
CA HIS A 140 12.91 -6.96 4.70
C HIS A 140 11.68 -6.35 4.06
N TYR A 141 10.72 -5.88 4.86
CA TYR A 141 9.56 -5.17 4.33
C TYR A 141 9.96 -3.90 3.57
N ARG A 142 10.86 -3.08 4.15
CA ARG A 142 11.41 -1.88 3.50
C ARG A 142 12.07 -2.23 2.17
N HIS A 143 12.90 -3.27 2.15
CA HIS A 143 13.60 -3.73 0.96
C HIS A 143 12.61 -4.08 -0.18
N ARG A 144 11.57 -4.86 0.13
CA ARG A 144 10.54 -5.22 -0.85
C ARG A 144 9.77 -4.01 -1.36
N VAL A 145 9.34 -3.11 -0.47
CA VAL A 145 8.59 -1.91 -0.86
C VAL A 145 9.46 -0.93 -1.65
N PHE A 146 10.73 -0.78 -1.28
CA PHE A 146 11.70 0.04 -2.03
C PHE A 146 11.91 -0.52 -3.44
N ALA A 147 12.13 -1.83 -3.58
CA ALA A 147 12.27 -2.48 -4.87
C ALA A 147 11.03 -2.29 -5.77
N THR A 148 9.83 -2.47 -5.21
CA THR A 148 8.56 -2.22 -5.92
C THR A 148 8.48 -0.77 -6.38
N GLY A 149 8.63 0.20 -5.47
CA GLY A 149 8.54 1.63 -5.82
C GLY A 149 9.61 2.06 -6.83
N ALA A 150 10.82 1.50 -6.75
CA ALA A 150 11.86 1.78 -7.73
C ALA A 150 11.49 1.25 -9.12
N ARG A 151 10.85 0.08 -9.23
CA ARG A 151 10.33 -0.45 -10.50
C ARG A 151 9.14 0.34 -11.00
N ASP A 152 8.31 0.87 -10.11
CA ASP A 152 7.17 1.72 -10.49
C ASP A 152 7.65 2.97 -11.24
N ILE A 153 8.76 3.57 -10.80
CA ILE A 153 9.36 4.74 -11.45
C ILE A 153 10.21 4.37 -12.66
N THR A 154 11.20 3.48 -12.49
CA THR A 154 12.21 3.19 -13.53
C THR A 154 11.67 2.26 -14.62
N GLY A 155 10.75 1.37 -14.26
CA GLY A 155 10.13 0.38 -15.14
C GLY A 155 8.72 0.75 -15.61
N LEU A 156 8.16 1.88 -15.15
CA LEU A 156 6.82 2.37 -15.51
C LEU A 156 5.73 1.30 -15.33
N ARG A 157 5.74 0.65 -14.18
CA ARG A 157 4.86 -0.49 -13.88
C ARG A 157 3.38 -0.06 -13.80
N ASP A 158 2.51 -0.93 -14.29
CA ASP A 158 1.05 -0.78 -14.14
C ASP A 158 0.64 -0.73 -12.66
N VAL A 159 -0.30 0.15 -12.33
CA VAL A 159 -0.68 0.42 -10.94
C VAL A 159 -1.21 -0.82 -10.23
N TYR A 160 -1.97 -1.69 -10.89
CA TYR A 160 -2.51 -2.89 -10.24
C TYR A 160 -1.43 -3.92 -9.96
N GLN A 161 -0.38 -3.98 -10.80
CA GLN A 161 0.81 -4.78 -10.49
C GLN A 161 1.58 -4.22 -9.29
N SER A 162 1.77 -2.90 -9.21
CA SER A 162 2.45 -2.22 -8.09
C SER A 162 1.71 -2.42 -6.77
N LEU A 163 0.39 -2.22 -6.77
CA LEU A 163 -0.46 -2.43 -5.60
C LEU A 163 -0.55 -3.90 -5.21
N GLY A 164 -0.58 -4.82 -6.18
CA GLY A 164 -0.50 -6.26 -5.92
C GLY A 164 0.79 -6.68 -5.23
N ALA A 165 1.94 -6.18 -5.71
CA ALA A 165 3.24 -6.44 -5.10
C ALA A 165 3.36 -5.87 -3.69
N THR A 166 2.85 -4.66 -3.46
CA THR A 166 2.83 -4.03 -2.14
C THR A 166 1.87 -4.76 -1.19
N THR A 167 0.72 -5.23 -1.68
CA THR A 167 -0.20 -6.10 -0.93
C THR A 167 0.51 -7.38 -0.51
N ALA A 168 1.21 -8.07 -1.42
CA ALA A 168 1.93 -9.29 -1.09
C ALA A 168 3.00 -9.06 -0.01
N ALA A 169 3.75 -7.96 -0.09
CA ALA A 169 4.73 -7.59 0.94
C ALA A 169 4.07 -7.35 2.31
N ALA A 170 2.90 -6.69 2.34
CA ALA A 170 2.16 -6.45 3.57
C ALA A 170 1.59 -7.74 4.17
N GLU A 171 1.05 -8.61 3.34
CA GLU A 171 0.53 -9.91 3.76
C GLU A 171 1.62 -10.82 4.36
N ASP A 172 2.81 -10.84 3.76
CA ASP A 172 3.92 -11.64 4.28
C ASP A 172 4.47 -11.04 5.58
N ALA A 173 4.49 -9.71 5.71
CA ALA A 173 4.84 -9.03 6.96
C ALA A 173 3.83 -9.32 8.09
N ILE A 174 2.53 -9.37 7.79
CA ILE A 174 1.48 -9.73 8.77
C ILE A 174 1.61 -11.19 9.20
N ALA A 175 1.89 -12.10 8.26
CA ALA A 175 2.15 -13.50 8.58
C ALA A 175 3.38 -13.64 9.49
N ALA A 176 4.47 -12.92 9.21
CA ALA A 176 5.64 -12.91 10.07
C ALA A 176 5.36 -12.31 11.45
N ALA A 177 4.55 -11.25 11.55
CA ALA A 177 4.12 -10.68 12.83
C ALA A 177 3.27 -11.69 13.64
N PHE A 178 2.42 -12.48 12.97
CA PHE A 178 1.67 -13.56 13.60
C PHE A 178 2.60 -14.64 14.18
N SER A 179 3.64 -15.04 13.44
CA SER A 179 4.66 -15.97 13.95
C SER A 179 5.49 -15.38 15.10
N ILE A 180 5.83 -14.09 15.05
CA ILE A 180 6.51 -13.38 16.15
C ILE A 180 5.65 -13.36 17.41
N ALA A 181 4.32 -13.26 17.27
CA ALA A 181 3.36 -13.34 18.37
C ALA A 181 3.13 -14.78 18.88
N GLY A 182 3.89 -15.77 18.38
CA GLY A 182 3.88 -17.15 18.88
C GLY A 182 2.80 -18.04 18.26
N GLU A 183 2.24 -17.64 17.11
CA GLU A 183 1.22 -18.42 16.37
C GLU A 183 0.03 -18.84 17.26
N PRO A 184 -0.65 -17.88 17.89
CA PRO A 184 -1.71 -18.17 18.84
C PRO A 184 -2.82 -19.02 18.21
N GLN A 185 -3.13 -20.16 18.83
CA GLN A 185 -4.22 -21.03 18.40
C GLN A 185 -5.57 -20.35 18.64
N GLY A 186 -6.50 -20.52 17.69
CA GLY A 186 -7.84 -19.94 17.81
C GLY A 186 -7.92 -18.43 17.54
N LEU A 187 -6.94 -17.86 16.85
CA LEU A 187 -6.97 -16.51 16.29
C LEU A 187 -6.90 -16.55 14.76
N ALA A 188 -7.70 -15.75 14.09
CA ALA A 188 -7.61 -15.48 12.67
C ALA A 188 -7.51 -13.97 12.44
N VAL A 189 -6.64 -13.57 11.50
CA VAL A 189 -6.45 -12.19 11.08
C VAL A 189 -7.02 -12.03 9.68
N MET A 190 -7.96 -11.09 9.54
CA MET A 190 -8.64 -10.80 8.29
C MET A 190 -8.30 -9.37 7.85
N ALA A 191 -8.14 -9.16 6.55
CA ALA A 191 -8.03 -7.86 5.92
C ALA A 191 -9.39 -7.26 5.60
N LEU A 192 -9.47 -5.94 5.64
CA LEU A 192 -10.55 -5.13 5.10
C LEU A 192 -9.96 -4.03 4.18
N GLY A 193 -10.81 -3.16 3.64
CA GLY A 193 -10.38 -1.98 2.90
C GLY A 193 -9.50 -2.28 1.67
N ARG A 194 -8.43 -1.49 1.50
CA ARG A 194 -7.48 -1.65 0.37
C ARG A 194 -6.67 -2.94 0.47
N LEU A 195 -6.30 -3.36 1.69
CA LEU A 195 -5.62 -4.63 1.90
C LEU A 195 -6.54 -5.79 1.47
N GLY A 196 -7.81 -5.76 1.87
CA GLY A 196 -8.80 -6.79 1.52
C GLY A 196 -9.06 -6.93 0.02
N THR A 197 -8.99 -5.82 -0.73
CA THR A 197 -9.15 -5.78 -2.20
C THR A 197 -7.87 -6.07 -2.98
N GLY A 198 -6.74 -6.27 -2.31
CA GLY A 198 -5.46 -6.49 -2.99
C GLY A 198 -4.86 -5.23 -3.61
N GLU A 199 -5.30 -4.06 -3.14
CA GLU A 199 -4.90 -2.74 -3.65
C GLU A 199 -4.12 -1.94 -2.59
N PHE A 200 -3.38 -2.61 -1.70
CA PHE A 200 -2.57 -1.98 -0.66
C PHE A 200 -1.44 -1.15 -1.28
N ASP A 201 -1.18 0.03 -0.73
CA ASP A 201 -0.27 1.03 -1.30
C ASP A 201 0.83 1.40 -0.32
N VAL A 202 1.89 2.03 -0.81
CA VAL A 202 2.88 2.65 0.06
C VAL A 202 2.21 3.68 0.97
N LEU A 203 2.64 3.73 2.23
CA LEU A 203 2.10 4.68 3.22
C LEU A 203 0.58 4.50 3.46
N SER A 204 0.07 3.28 3.30
CA SER A 204 -1.29 2.91 3.70
C SER A 204 -1.31 2.29 5.09
N ASP A 205 -2.44 2.46 5.77
CA ASP A 205 -2.74 1.74 7.00
C ASP A 205 -3.38 0.39 6.65
N ALA A 206 -3.04 -0.66 7.39
CA ALA A 206 -3.60 -1.99 7.19
C ALA A 206 -4.90 -2.14 8.01
N ASP A 207 -6.04 -2.07 7.32
CA ASP A 207 -7.36 -2.35 7.91
C ASP A 207 -7.48 -3.85 8.22
N VAL A 208 -7.58 -4.21 9.51
CA VAL A 208 -7.67 -5.61 9.96
C VAL A 208 -8.84 -5.88 10.90
N LEU A 209 -9.31 -7.11 10.89
CA LEU A 209 -10.25 -7.67 11.86
C LEU A 209 -9.60 -8.91 12.50
N PHE A 210 -9.54 -8.93 13.84
CA PHE A 210 -9.11 -10.10 14.60
C PHE A 210 -10.33 -10.92 15.03
N VAL A 211 -10.44 -12.14 14.51
CA VAL A 211 -11.50 -13.07 14.84
C VAL A 211 -10.95 -14.16 15.75
N CYS A 212 -11.61 -14.44 16.87
CA CYS A 212 -11.20 -15.50 17.78
C CYS A 212 -12.28 -16.57 17.99
N ASP A 213 -11.85 -17.73 18.47
CA ASP A 213 -12.74 -18.80 18.92
C ASP A 213 -13.40 -18.42 20.26
N ASP A 214 -14.70 -18.68 20.39
CA ASP A 214 -15.50 -18.43 21.60
C ASP A 214 -14.95 -19.12 22.85
N LYS A 215 -14.14 -20.18 22.69
CA LYS A 215 -13.70 -21.05 23.79
C LYS A 215 -12.26 -20.80 24.25
N GLN A 216 -11.55 -19.85 23.64
CA GLN A 216 -10.13 -19.61 23.91
C GLN A 216 -9.89 -18.50 24.94
N ASP A 217 -8.67 -18.46 25.47
CA ASP A 217 -8.23 -17.46 26.44
C ASP A 217 -8.13 -16.06 25.79
N ALA A 218 -9.21 -15.28 25.91
CA ALA A 218 -9.33 -13.95 25.34
C ALA A 218 -8.19 -12.98 25.79
N PRO A 219 -7.75 -12.95 27.06
CA PRO A 219 -6.55 -12.21 27.48
C PRO A 219 -5.28 -12.55 26.69
N ALA A 220 -4.97 -13.84 26.52
CA ALA A 220 -3.76 -14.27 25.81
C ALA A 220 -3.83 -13.92 24.32
N LEU A 221 -4.99 -14.12 23.69
CA LEU A 221 -5.21 -13.75 22.29
C LEU A 221 -5.18 -12.23 22.07
N THR A 222 -5.71 -11.45 23.02
CA THR A 222 -5.68 -9.98 22.94
C THR A 222 -4.25 -9.48 22.96
N LYS A 223 -3.45 -10.03 23.89
CA LYS A 223 -2.01 -9.72 23.97
C LYS A 223 -1.28 -10.07 22.68
N ALA A 224 -1.62 -11.20 22.03
CA ALA A 224 -1.01 -11.58 20.77
C ALA A 224 -1.38 -10.61 19.64
N ALA A 225 -2.66 -10.21 19.54
CA ALA A 225 -3.11 -9.20 18.57
C ALA A 225 -2.41 -7.85 18.79
N GLU A 226 -2.31 -7.39 20.04
CA GLU A 226 -1.57 -6.17 20.40
C GLU A 226 -0.08 -6.28 20.05
N GLN A 227 0.56 -7.43 20.30
CA GLN A 227 1.94 -7.70 19.91
C GLN A 227 2.13 -7.63 18.39
N MET A 228 1.19 -8.15 17.60
CA MET A 228 1.23 -8.02 16.14
C MET A 228 1.12 -6.57 15.70
N MET A 229 0.15 -5.82 16.25
CA MET A 229 -0.01 -4.40 15.96
C MET A 229 1.24 -3.60 16.33
N GLN A 230 1.88 -3.92 17.46
CA GLN A 230 3.14 -3.30 17.88
C GLN A 230 4.30 -3.68 16.96
N ALA A 231 4.42 -4.96 16.58
CA ALA A 231 5.48 -5.45 15.72
C ALA A 231 5.50 -4.71 14.37
N LEU A 232 4.31 -4.46 13.81
CA LEU A 232 4.11 -3.78 12.53
C LEU A 232 4.15 -2.24 12.65
N GLY A 233 3.44 -1.68 13.63
CA GLY A 233 3.15 -0.25 13.74
C GLY A 233 4.10 0.56 14.63
N ALA A 234 4.96 -0.06 15.43
CA ALA A 234 5.91 0.70 16.26
C ALA A 234 7.04 1.31 15.42
N TYR A 235 7.33 2.59 15.65
CA TYR A 235 8.47 3.27 15.02
C TYR A 235 9.76 2.98 15.81
N THR A 236 10.77 2.42 15.15
CA THR A 236 12.09 2.13 15.73
C THR A 236 13.19 2.81 14.93
N ARG A 237 14.47 2.56 15.28
CA ARG A 237 15.62 3.02 14.48
C ARG A 237 15.61 2.50 13.04
N ASP A 238 14.97 1.35 12.81
CA ASP A 238 14.85 0.69 11.51
C ASP A 238 13.56 1.10 10.77
N GLY A 239 12.81 2.06 11.34
CA GLY A 239 11.54 2.56 10.83
C GLY A 239 10.33 1.78 11.34
N MET A 240 9.28 1.78 10.53
CA MET A 240 8.01 1.12 10.78
C MET A 240 7.64 0.31 9.54
N VAL A 241 6.88 -0.78 9.72
CA VAL A 241 6.33 -1.55 8.59
C VAL A 241 5.12 -0.78 8.02
N PHE A 242 4.02 -0.73 8.76
CA PHE A 242 2.87 0.16 8.52
C PHE A 242 1.98 0.21 9.77
N PRO A 243 1.16 1.26 9.92
CA PRO A 243 0.13 1.29 10.96
C PRO A 243 -0.90 0.19 10.70
N VAL A 244 -1.42 -0.40 11.78
CA VAL A 244 -2.49 -1.39 11.74
C VAL A 244 -3.75 -0.75 12.32
N ASP A 245 -4.83 -0.73 11.55
CA ASP A 245 -6.11 -0.14 11.92
C ASP A 245 -7.17 -1.24 12.14
N ALA A 246 -7.62 -1.39 13.38
CA ALA A 246 -8.68 -2.32 13.74
C ALA A 246 -10.04 -1.64 13.94
N ARG A 247 -10.21 -0.37 13.55
CA ARG A 247 -11.45 0.40 13.80
C ARG A 247 -12.64 -0.01 12.94
N LEU A 248 -12.43 -0.87 11.95
CA LEU A 248 -13.50 -1.43 11.11
C LEU A 248 -14.17 -2.68 11.72
N ARG A 249 -13.79 -3.07 12.94
CA ARG A 249 -14.45 -4.13 13.71
C ARG A 249 -15.86 -3.71 14.20
N PRO A 250 -16.73 -4.66 14.61
CA PRO A 250 -18.02 -4.35 15.24
C PRO A 250 -17.92 -3.28 16.33
N ARG A 251 -18.82 -2.29 16.28
CA ARG A 251 -18.85 -1.12 17.19
C ARG A 251 -17.57 -0.25 17.15
N GLY A 252 -16.73 -0.44 16.13
CA GLY A 252 -15.57 0.37 15.84
C GLY A 252 -14.58 0.50 17.00
N GLY A 253 -14.12 1.72 17.26
CA GLY A 253 -13.14 2.02 18.32
C GLY A 253 -13.61 1.68 19.74
N GLU A 254 -14.92 1.63 19.97
CA GLU A 254 -15.53 1.30 21.27
C GLU A 254 -15.75 -0.21 21.46
N GLY A 255 -15.62 -1.01 20.39
CA GLY A 255 -15.73 -2.46 20.44
C GLY A 255 -14.47 -3.17 20.96
N GLU A 256 -14.63 -4.42 21.39
CA GLU A 256 -13.50 -5.29 21.75
C GLU A 256 -12.55 -5.48 20.57
N LEU A 257 -11.24 -5.57 20.82
CA LEU A 257 -10.24 -5.75 19.76
C LEU A 257 -10.41 -7.10 19.06
N LEU A 258 -10.67 -8.14 19.84
CA LEU A 258 -11.01 -9.47 19.35
C LEU A 258 -12.52 -9.60 19.22
N VAL A 259 -12.96 -10.25 18.16
CA VAL A 259 -14.37 -10.50 17.92
C VAL A 259 -14.56 -12.00 17.80
N THR A 260 -15.42 -12.58 18.62
CA THR A 260 -15.75 -14.00 18.48
C THR A 260 -16.69 -14.22 17.30
N LEU A 261 -16.77 -15.45 16.78
CA LEU A 261 -17.71 -15.77 15.71
C LEU A 261 -19.16 -15.51 16.12
N SER A 262 -19.56 -15.90 17.33
CA SER A 262 -20.92 -15.68 17.83
C SER A 262 -21.25 -14.18 17.98
N GLN A 263 -20.29 -13.36 18.41
CA GLN A 263 -20.42 -11.90 18.45
C GLN A 263 -20.59 -11.32 17.05
N LEU A 264 -19.78 -11.79 16.08
CA LEU A 264 -19.83 -11.31 14.70
C LEU A 264 -21.18 -11.62 14.03
N GLU A 265 -21.66 -12.85 14.18
CA GLU A 265 -22.97 -13.28 13.67
C GLU A 265 -24.12 -12.48 14.28
N THR A 266 -24.11 -12.30 15.60
CA THR A 266 -25.12 -11.51 16.31
C THR A 266 -25.11 -10.05 15.85
N TYR A 267 -23.92 -9.46 15.74
CA TYR A 267 -23.75 -8.08 15.29
C TYR A 267 -24.29 -7.88 13.87
N PHE A 268 -23.92 -8.77 12.94
CA PHE A 268 -24.41 -8.72 11.56
C PHE A 268 -25.93 -8.88 11.46
N ALA A 269 -26.52 -9.73 12.28
CA ALA A 269 -27.96 -9.96 12.29
C ALA A 269 -28.76 -8.77 12.85
N GLN A 270 -28.22 -8.05 13.85
CA GLN A 270 -29.02 -7.12 14.66
C GLN A 270 -28.56 -5.66 14.55
N GLU A 271 -27.25 -5.40 14.59
CA GLU A 271 -26.69 -4.07 14.86
C GLU A 271 -25.99 -3.43 13.65
N ALA A 272 -25.41 -4.25 12.77
CA ALA A 272 -24.66 -3.77 11.63
C ALA A 272 -25.47 -2.80 10.77
N GLN A 273 -24.80 -1.78 10.27
CA GLN A 273 -25.37 -0.73 9.43
C GLN A 273 -25.24 -1.08 7.94
N PRO A 274 -26.15 -0.58 7.08
CA PRO A 274 -26.11 -0.78 5.62
C PRO A 274 -24.73 -0.63 4.98
N TRP A 275 -24.02 0.45 5.29
CA TRP A 275 -22.70 0.75 4.70
C TRP A 275 -21.62 -0.27 5.08
N GLU A 276 -21.76 -0.94 6.24
CA GLU A 276 -20.81 -1.96 6.69
C GLU A 276 -20.84 -3.18 5.77
N ALA A 277 -21.96 -3.47 5.10
CA ALA A 277 -22.00 -4.53 4.10
C ALA A 277 -21.01 -4.26 2.95
N LEU A 278 -20.87 -3.00 2.52
CA LEU A 278 -19.90 -2.64 1.47
C LEU A 278 -18.45 -2.86 1.95
N MET A 279 -18.20 -2.59 3.22
CA MET A 279 -16.90 -2.78 3.87
C MET A 279 -16.57 -4.27 4.02
N TYR A 280 -17.45 -5.07 4.63
CA TYR A 280 -17.25 -6.50 4.85
C TYR A 280 -17.27 -7.32 3.55
N SER A 281 -17.77 -6.80 2.43
CA SER A 281 -17.58 -7.43 1.10
C SER A 281 -16.11 -7.56 0.67
N LYS A 282 -15.20 -6.90 1.39
CA LYS A 282 -13.75 -6.91 1.16
C LYS A 282 -13.00 -7.79 2.17
N LEU A 283 -13.72 -8.48 3.06
CA LEU A 283 -13.13 -9.32 4.10
C LEU A 283 -12.31 -10.46 3.49
N ARG A 284 -11.02 -10.56 3.84
CA ARG A 284 -10.12 -11.58 3.26
C ARG A 284 -9.14 -12.14 4.27
N PHE A 285 -8.90 -13.44 4.27
CA PHE A 285 -7.96 -14.08 5.20
C PHE A 285 -6.50 -13.63 4.98
N LEU A 286 -5.77 -13.37 6.08
CA LEU A 286 -4.35 -13.02 6.09
C LEU A 286 -3.46 -14.07 6.76
N ALA A 287 -3.78 -14.44 8.01
CA ALA A 287 -2.98 -15.31 8.86
C ALA A 287 -3.80 -15.98 9.97
N GLY A 288 -3.28 -17.07 10.55
CA GLY A 288 -3.87 -17.79 11.67
C GLY A 288 -4.82 -18.93 11.27
N SER A 289 -5.88 -19.13 12.07
CA SER A 289 -6.82 -20.25 11.89
C SER A 289 -7.68 -20.09 10.65
N ARG A 290 -7.37 -20.87 9.61
CA ARG A 290 -8.15 -20.91 8.37
C ARG A 290 -9.63 -21.31 8.60
N PRO A 291 -9.96 -22.31 9.42
CA PRO A 291 -11.36 -22.64 9.72
C PRO A 291 -12.14 -21.48 10.34
N LEU A 292 -11.54 -20.71 11.27
CA LEU A 292 -12.20 -19.52 11.84
C LEU A 292 -12.43 -18.44 10.79
N ALA A 293 -11.44 -18.22 9.93
CA ALA A 293 -11.54 -17.26 8.84
C ALA A 293 -12.65 -17.62 7.84
N ASP A 294 -12.75 -18.90 7.48
CA ASP A 294 -13.80 -19.40 6.59
C ASP A 294 -15.19 -19.23 7.24
N SER A 295 -15.33 -19.52 8.54
CA SER A 295 -16.58 -19.27 9.28
C SER A 295 -16.93 -17.78 9.34
N ALA A 296 -15.95 -16.89 9.57
CA ALA A 296 -16.17 -15.45 9.55
C ALA A 296 -16.61 -14.95 8.17
N ALA A 297 -16.02 -15.49 7.09
CA ALA A 297 -16.45 -15.21 5.72
C ALA A 297 -17.89 -15.71 5.49
N VAL A 298 -18.25 -16.89 5.98
CA VAL A 298 -19.63 -17.40 5.91
C VAL A 298 -20.60 -16.47 6.67
N ALA A 299 -20.24 -15.97 7.84
CA ALA A 299 -21.08 -15.04 8.61
C ALA A 299 -21.44 -13.77 7.82
N THR A 300 -20.53 -13.27 6.96
CA THR A 300 -20.83 -12.12 6.07
C THR A 300 -21.96 -12.41 5.08
N THR A 301 -22.25 -13.68 4.77
CA THR A 301 -23.38 -14.06 3.91
C THR A 301 -24.71 -13.62 4.51
N GLY A 302 -24.89 -13.79 5.82
CA GLY A 302 -26.10 -13.34 6.53
C GLY A 302 -26.25 -11.82 6.50
N LEU A 303 -25.14 -11.09 6.66
CA LEU A 303 -25.10 -9.62 6.52
C LEU A 303 -25.55 -9.19 5.12
N PHE A 304 -25.01 -9.83 4.07
CA PHE A 304 -25.33 -9.48 2.69
C PHE A 304 -26.78 -9.80 2.34
N GLN A 305 -27.29 -10.96 2.77
CA GLN A 305 -28.69 -11.35 2.54
C GLN A 305 -29.67 -10.40 3.21
N ARG A 306 -29.39 -10.02 4.46
CA ARG A 306 -30.18 -9.03 5.21
C ARG A 306 -30.35 -7.74 4.39
N PHE A 307 -29.25 -7.17 3.90
CA PHE A 307 -29.30 -5.90 3.17
C PHE A 307 -29.68 -6.02 1.69
N ALA A 308 -29.48 -7.19 1.07
CA ALA A 308 -29.99 -7.44 -0.28
C ALA A 308 -31.53 -7.38 -0.31
N GLY A 309 -32.20 -7.93 0.71
CA GLY A 309 -33.64 -7.90 0.88
C GLY A 309 -34.21 -6.57 1.41
N ASP A 310 -33.36 -5.68 1.90
CA ASP A 310 -33.76 -4.41 2.51
C ASP A 310 -34.02 -3.33 1.44
N SER A 311 -35.18 -2.67 1.52
CA SER A 311 -35.55 -1.55 0.67
C SER A 311 -34.78 -0.27 1.01
N ASP A 312 -34.35 -0.11 2.26
CA ASP A 312 -33.64 1.06 2.76
C ASP A 312 -32.12 0.98 2.53
N PHE A 313 -31.63 -0.15 2.00
CA PHE A 313 -30.22 -0.34 1.72
C PHE A 313 -29.65 0.75 0.79
N LEU A 314 -30.27 0.97 -0.38
CA LEU A 314 -29.79 1.98 -1.33
C LEU A 314 -29.89 3.42 -0.78
N PRO A 315 -31.01 3.86 -0.18
CA PRO A 315 -31.08 5.15 0.52
C PRO A 315 -29.95 5.36 1.53
N ALA A 316 -29.66 4.36 2.37
CA ALA A 316 -28.60 4.46 3.37
C ALA A 316 -27.20 4.54 2.75
N ILE A 317 -26.95 3.82 1.64
CA ILE A 317 -25.69 3.94 0.90
C ILE A 317 -25.51 5.35 0.33
N ARG A 318 -26.58 5.94 -0.24
CA ARG A 318 -26.56 7.33 -0.77
C ARG A 318 -26.32 8.36 0.34
N GLU A 319 -26.96 8.19 1.49
CA GLU A 319 -26.79 9.06 2.65
C GLU A 319 -25.35 9.01 3.15
N MET A 320 -24.81 7.80 3.37
CA MET A 320 -23.42 7.64 3.80
C MET A 320 -22.45 8.24 2.78
N ARG A 321 -22.68 8.04 1.48
CA ARG A 321 -21.83 8.61 0.44
C ARG A 321 -21.83 10.14 0.46
N THR A 322 -23.01 10.73 0.66
CA THR A 322 -23.20 12.19 0.78
C THR A 322 -22.49 12.73 2.02
N LYS A 323 -22.60 12.03 3.15
CA LYS A 323 -21.88 12.38 4.39
C LYS A 323 -20.36 12.40 4.17
N LEU A 324 -19.81 11.37 3.51
CA LEU A 324 -18.38 11.31 3.20
C LEU A 324 -17.92 12.40 2.22
N GLN A 325 -18.77 12.76 1.25
CA GLN A 325 -18.48 13.86 0.32
C GLN A 325 -18.43 15.21 1.04
N ASN A 326 -19.36 15.44 1.96
CA ASN A 326 -19.53 16.72 2.65
C ASN A 326 -18.66 16.87 3.89
N ALA A 327 -17.90 15.85 4.27
CA ALA A 327 -17.00 15.89 5.43
C ALA A 327 -15.86 16.92 5.25
N GLU A 328 -15.46 17.20 4.00
CA GLU A 328 -14.37 18.13 3.66
C GLU A 328 -14.80 19.06 2.50
N PRO A 329 -15.72 20.02 2.75
CA PRO A 329 -16.27 20.87 1.70
C PRO A 329 -15.18 21.71 1.02
N GLY A 330 -15.16 21.71 -0.32
CA GLY A 330 -14.25 22.55 -1.12
C GLY A 330 -12.86 21.96 -1.35
N GLU A 331 -12.52 20.83 -0.73
CA GLU A 331 -11.25 20.13 -0.98
C GLU A 331 -11.44 18.99 -1.98
N LYS A 332 -10.61 18.95 -3.03
CA LYS A 332 -10.54 17.79 -3.93
C LYS A 332 -9.90 16.61 -3.19
N ASN A 333 -10.36 15.41 -3.49
CA ASN A 333 -9.93 14.18 -2.83
C ASN A 333 -10.06 12.97 -3.76
N PHE A 334 -8.99 12.16 -3.88
CA PHE A 334 -8.95 10.94 -4.71
C PHE A 334 -10.00 9.90 -4.31
N LYS A 335 -10.54 9.97 -3.09
CA LYS A 335 -11.50 9.03 -2.54
C LYS A 335 -12.90 9.62 -2.46
N THR A 336 -13.05 10.80 -1.84
CA THR A 336 -14.36 11.31 -1.41
C THR A 336 -14.99 12.34 -2.35
N SER A 337 -14.25 12.93 -3.29
CA SER A 337 -14.84 13.86 -4.28
C SER A 337 -15.89 13.17 -5.14
N ALA A 338 -16.85 13.94 -5.67
CA ALA A 338 -17.84 13.41 -6.59
C ALA A 338 -17.14 12.78 -7.81
N GLY A 339 -17.51 11.55 -8.17
CA GLY A 339 -16.86 10.80 -9.24
C GLY A 339 -15.52 10.15 -8.91
N ALA A 340 -15.03 10.31 -7.68
CA ALA A 340 -13.77 9.70 -7.25
C ALA A 340 -13.95 8.21 -6.83
N ILE A 341 -12.90 7.60 -6.28
CA ILE A 341 -12.85 6.14 -6.01
C ILE A 341 -14.07 5.63 -5.22
N TYR A 342 -14.61 6.40 -4.27
CA TYR A 342 -15.76 5.93 -3.50
C TYR A 342 -17.05 5.82 -4.31
N ASP A 343 -17.26 6.64 -5.36
CA ASP A 343 -18.42 6.44 -6.24
C ASP A 343 -18.33 5.07 -6.94
N ILE A 344 -17.14 4.73 -7.44
CA ILE A 344 -16.89 3.46 -8.13
C ILE A 344 -17.02 2.27 -7.17
N ASP A 345 -16.36 2.34 -6.00
CA ASP A 345 -16.41 1.26 -5.00
C ASP A 345 -17.81 1.08 -4.41
N PHE A 346 -18.54 2.15 -4.14
CA PHE A 346 -19.90 2.05 -3.62
C PHE A 346 -20.84 1.43 -4.64
N LEU A 347 -20.75 1.85 -5.90
CA LEU A 347 -21.53 1.28 -7.00
C LEU A 347 -21.27 -0.23 -7.15
N ALA A 348 -20.01 -0.62 -7.31
CA ALA A 348 -19.66 -2.04 -7.49
C ALA A 348 -20.07 -2.87 -6.27
N SER A 349 -19.75 -2.41 -5.06
CA SER A 349 -20.11 -3.11 -3.82
C SER A 349 -21.62 -3.27 -3.66
N TYR A 350 -22.38 -2.19 -3.90
CA TYR A 350 -23.84 -2.22 -3.83
C TYR A 350 -24.43 -3.23 -4.80
N LEU A 351 -24.03 -3.20 -6.08
CA LEU A 351 -24.54 -4.13 -7.09
C LEU A 351 -24.24 -5.59 -6.73
N LEU A 352 -23.01 -5.89 -6.31
CA LEU A 352 -22.61 -7.24 -5.90
C LEU A 352 -23.42 -7.76 -4.70
N ILE A 353 -23.73 -6.90 -3.74
CA ILE A 353 -24.51 -7.27 -2.54
C ILE A 353 -26.00 -7.37 -2.87
N LYS A 354 -26.57 -6.34 -3.50
CA LYS A 354 -28.01 -6.25 -3.82
C LYS A 354 -28.49 -7.41 -4.68
N HIS A 355 -27.64 -7.88 -5.58
CA HIS A 355 -27.93 -9.00 -6.48
C HIS A 355 -27.30 -10.32 -6.04
N GLU A 356 -26.82 -10.39 -4.79
CA GLU A 356 -26.30 -11.60 -4.15
C GLU A 356 -25.23 -12.34 -4.98
N VAL A 357 -24.39 -11.59 -5.70
CA VAL A 357 -23.30 -12.16 -6.50
C VAL A 357 -22.36 -12.94 -5.58
N LYS A 358 -22.15 -14.22 -5.87
CA LYS A 358 -21.44 -15.15 -4.97
C LYS A 358 -20.05 -14.66 -4.59
N GLU A 359 -19.21 -14.37 -5.58
CA GLU A 359 -17.86 -13.86 -5.39
C GLU A 359 -17.86 -12.33 -5.32
N LYS A 360 -17.25 -11.74 -4.28
CA LYS A 360 -17.23 -10.29 -4.07
C LYS A 360 -15.82 -9.72 -3.90
N HIS A 361 -14.80 -10.56 -3.78
CA HIS A 361 -13.43 -10.15 -3.55
C HIS A 361 -12.69 -9.76 -4.85
N GLY A 362 -11.46 -9.29 -4.69
CA GLY A 362 -10.60 -8.81 -5.77
C GLY A 362 -10.50 -7.29 -5.81
N THR A 363 -9.72 -6.83 -6.79
CA THR A 363 -9.51 -5.41 -7.09
C THR A 363 -10.82 -4.75 -7.50
N LEU A 364 -10.85 -3.42 -7.52
CA LEU A 364 -11.98 -2.65 -8.02
C LEU A 364 -12.29 -3.00 -9.48
N ARG A 365 -11.25 -3.23 -10.30
CA ARG A 365 -11.35 -3.76 -11.66
C ARG A 365 -12.07 -5.10 -11.69
N ASP A 366 -11.62 -6.07 -10.89
CA ASP A 366 -12.26 -7.40 -10.82
C ASP A 366 -13.75 -7.29 -10.45
N ARG A 367 -14.07 -6.41 -9.49
CA ARG A 367 -15.44 -6.21 -9.00
C ARG A 367 -16.34 -5.59 -10.08
N LEU A 368 -15.86 -4.59 -10.83
CA LEU A 368 -16.58 -3.98 -11.94
C LEU A 368 -16.89 -4.99 -13.05
N TRP A 369 -15.88 -5.73 -13.50
CA TRP A 369 -16.05 -6.73 -14.55
C TRP A 369 -16.89 -7.93 -14.10
N ARG A 370 -16.95 -8.20 -12.78
CA ARG A 370 -17.89 -9.16 -12.22
C ARG A 370 -19.34 -8.68 -12.27
N CYS A 371 -19.59 -7.38 -12.05
CA CYS A 371 -20.92 -6.80 -12.28
C CYS A 371 -21.35 -6.95 -13.75
N VAL A 372 -20.43 -6.76 -14.71
CA VAL A 372 -20.69 -7.01 -16.14
C VAL A 372 -21.02 -8.48 -16.40
N ALA A 373 -20.22 -9.40 -15.88
CA ALA A 373 -20.45 -10.84 -16.07
C ALA A 373 -21.81 -11.31 -15.49
N ALA A 374 -22.29 -10.64 -14.45
CA ALA A 374 -23.60 -10.87 -13.86
C ALA A 374 -24.76 -10.10 -14.55
N GLY A 375 -24.49 -9.31 -15.60
CA GLY A 375 -25.50 -8.51 -16.30
C GLY A 375 -26.03 -7.31 -15.50
N LEU A 376 -25.28 -6.87 -14.48
CA LEU A 376 -25.66 -5.77 -13.57
C LEU A 376 -25.10 -4.42 -14.02
N LEU A 377 -24.16 -4.42 -14.96
CA LEU A 377 -23.48 -3.24 -15.45
C LEU A 377 -23.20 -3.40 -16.96
N GLU A 378 -23.48 -2.36 -17.73
CA GLU A 378 -23.16 -2.34 -19.16
C GLU A 378 -21.64 -2.32 -19.36
N LYS A 379 -21.16 -2.97 -20.44
CA LYS A 379 -19.73 -3.04 -20.75
C LYS A 379 -19.10 -1.66 -20.93
N SER A 380 -19.82 -0.72 -21.55
CA SER A 380 -19.35 0.65 -21.75
C SER A 380 -19.20 1.40 -20.43
N ASP A 381 -20.16 1.24 -19.51
CA ASP A 381 -20.11 1.88 -18.20
C ASP A 381 -18.96 1.32 -17.38
N ALA A 382 -18.79 -0.01 -17.39
CA ALA A 382 -17.68 -0.67 -16.71
C ALA A 382 -16.32 -0.22 -17.24
N ALA A 383 -16.15 -0.05 -18.55
CA ALA A 383 -14.92 0.45 -19.15
C ALA A 383 -14.59 1.88 -18.68
N THR A 384 -15.57 2.77 -18.64
CA THR A 384 -15.38 4.14 -18.12
C THR A 384 -15.03 4.15 -16.63
N LEU A 385 -15.70 3.31 -15.83
CA LEU A 385 -15.43 3.18 -14.40
C LEU A 385 -14.05 2.57 -14.12
N ASP A 386 -13.64 1.57 -14.87
CA ASP A 386 -12.32 0.92 -14.77
C ASP A 386 -11.21 1.91 -15.15
N HIS A 387 -11.38 2.65 -16.25
CA HIS A 387 -10.46 3.73 -16.62
C HIS A 387 -10.35 4.81 -15.53
N GLY A 388 -11.49 5.23 -14.96
CA GLY A 388 -11.51 6.18 -13.84
C GLY A 388 -10.80 5.65 -12.61
N ALA A 389 -11.00 4.37 -12.27
CA ALA A 389 -10.32 3.72 -11.16
C ALA A 389 -8.80 3.65 -11.39
N GLU A 390 -8.35 3.24 -12.57
CA GLU A 390 -6.94 3.15 -12.95
C GLU A 390 -6.26 4.51 -12.89
N LEU A 391 -6.87 5.55 -13.47
CA LEU A 391 -6.32 6.92 -13.44
C LEU A 391 -6.21 7.44 -12.01
N LEU A 392 -7.27 7.31 -11.21
CA LEU A 392 -7.29 7.79 -9.82
C LEU A 392 -6.30 7.03 -8.93
N ARG A 393 -6.20 5.71 -9.09
CA ARG A 393 -5.23 4.87 -8.36
C ARG A 393 -3.81 5.22 -8.75
N THR A 394 -3.53 5.38 -10.04
CA THR A 394 -2.18 5.73 -10.53
C THR A 394 -1.77 7.09 -10.01
N ALA A 395 -2.65 8.10 -10.12
CA ALA A 395 -2.37 9.43 -9.60
C ALA A 395 -2.17 9.43 -8.08
N GLU A 396 -3.00 8.74 -7.29
CA GLU A 396 -2.83 8.64 -5.84
C GLU A 396 -1.49 7.98 -5.47
N HIS A 397 -1.15 6.88 -6.15
CA HIS A 397 0.09 6.13 -5.93
C HIS A 397 1.33 6.97 -6.27
N VAL A 398 1.35 7.60 -7.45
CA VAL A 398 2.45 8.48 -7.88
C VAL A 398 2.62 9.65 -6.91
N VAL A 399 1.52 10.29 -6.46
CA VAL A 399 1.61 11.37 -5.47
C VAL A 399 2.27 10.90 -4.16
N ARG A 400 1.97 9.67 -3.71
CA ARG A 400 2.60 9.09 -2.50
C ARG A 400 4.10 8.91 -2.70
N LEU A 401 4.53 8.42 -3.85
CA LEU A 401 5.95 8.27 -4.19
C LEU A 401 6.66 9.62 -4.31
N VAL A 402 6.07 10.58 -5.01
CA VAL A 402 6.65 11.90 -5.28
C VAL A 402 6.82 12.69 -3.99
N VAL A 403 5.80 12.71 -3.12
CA VAL A 403 5.76 13.60 -1.94
C VAL A 403 6.18 12.89 -0.64
N GLY A 404 6.28 11.57 -0.63
CA GLY A 404 6.67 10.81 0.57
C GLY A 404 5.64 10.80 1.70
N ARG A 405 4.37 11.10 1.40
CA ARG A 405 3.24 11.08 2.34
C ARG A 405 1.92 10.88 1.62
N ALA A 406 0.94 10.32 2.31
CA ALA A 406 -0.44 10.32 1.82
C ALA A 406 -0.95 11.77 1.66
N ARG A 407 -1.61 12.05 0.54
CA ARG A 407 -2.22 13.33 0.22
C ARG A 407 -3.64 13.10 -0.25
N LYS A 408 -4.52 14.06 0.04
CA LYS A 408 -5.92 14.02 -0.43
C LYS A 408 -6.00 14.18 -1.95
N TRP A 409 -5.16 15.05 -2.52
CA TRP A 409 -5.14 15.38 -3.94
C TRP A 409 -3.72 15.63 -4.45
N LEU A 410 -3.61 16.11 -5.68
CA LEU A 410 -2.36 16.52 -6.33
C LEU A 410 -1.51 17.47 -5.45
N PRO A 411 -0.17 17.42 -5.58
CA PRO A 411 0.72 18.32 -4.87
C PRO A 411 0.56 19.76 -5.34
N ALA A 412 0.89 20.70 -4.44
CA ALA A 412 0.79 22.14 -4.71
C ALA A 412 2.10 22.76 -5.24
N THR A 413 3.24 22.11 -5.02
CA THR A 413 4.54 22.61 -5.50
C THR A 413 4.72 22.27 -6.97
N GLU A 414 5.20 23.25 -7.75
CA GLU A 414 5.28 23.14 -9.20
C GLU A 414 6.09 21.91 -9.67
N HIS A 415 7.28 21.70 -9.08
CA HIS A 415 8.12 20.53 -9.39
C HIS A 415 7.39 19.21 -9.14
N ALA A 416 6.77 19.05 -7.95
CA ALA A 416 6.07 17.81 -7.62
C ALA A 416 4.82 17.61 -8.50
N LYS A 417 4.13 18.68 -8.88
CA LYS A 417 2.99 18.62 -9.81
C LYS A 417 3.45 18.15 -11.19
N GLN A 418 4.52 18.73 -11.73
CA GLN A 418 5.07 18.36 -13.03
C GLN A 418 5.57 16.91 -13.05
N VAL A 419 6.30 16.47 -12.01
CA VAL A 419 6.77 15.08 -11.88
C VAL A 419 5.59 14.11 -11.75
N THR A 420 4.57 14.46 -10.95
CA THR A 420 3.37 13.63 -10.81
C THR A 420 2.67 13.45 -12.15
N GLU A 421 2.50 14.54 -12.91
CA GLU A 421 1.90 14.49 -14.24
C GLU A 421 2.72 13.66 -15.23
N ASP A 422 4.03 13.88 -15.30
CA ASP A 422 4.93 13.14 -16.21
C ASP A 422 4.92 11.64 -15.92
N LEU A 423 5.11 11.24 -14.65
CA LEU A 423 5.11 9.83 -14.26
C LEU A 423 3.75 9.17 -14.50
N THR A 424 2.65 9.83 -14.13
CA THR A 424 1.30 9.27 -14.36
C THR A 424 1.04 9.10 -15.86
N SER A 425 1.42 10.09 -16.67
CA SER A 425 1.32 10.06 -18.14
C SER A 425 2.12 8.90 -18.74
N ARG A 426 3.36 8.72 -18.28
CA ARG A 426 4.26 7.65 -18.75
C ARG A 426 3.77 6.26 -18.36
N ILE A 427 3.30 6.07 -17.11
CA ILE A 427 2.74 4.80 -16.63
C ILE A 427 1.50 4.42 -17.44
N LEU A 428 0.59 5.39 -17.68
CA LEU A 428 -0.65 5.15 -18.42
C LEU A 428 -0.49 5.21 -19.95
N GLY A 429 0.72 5.48 -20.45
CA GLY A 429 0.99 5.67 -21.88
C GLY A 429 0.15 6.75 -22.55
N THR A 430 -0.33 7.75 -21.79
CA THR A 430 -1.34 8.73 -22.22
C THR A 430 -0.86 10.14 -21.95
N LYS A 431 -0.94 11.02 -22.96
CA LYS A 431 -0.64 12.45 -22.82
C LYS A 431 -1.92 13.28 -22.75
N TRP A 432 -1.98 14.22 -21.81
CA TRP A 432 -3.11 15.12 -21.64
C TRP A 432 -2.77 16.53 -22.10
N SER A 433 -3.55 17.08 -23.03
CA SER A 433 -3.32 18.43 -23.56
C SER A 433 -3.58 19.53 -22.53
N GLU A 434 -4.50 19.30 -21.60
CA GLU A 434 -4.89 20.23 -20.52
C GLU A 434 -4.27 19.87 -19.16
N GLY A 435 -3.38 18.87 -19.13
CA GLY A 435 -2.72 18.36 -17.94
C GLY A 435 -3.54 17.37 -17.12
N LEU A 436 -2.87 16.75 -16.13
CA LEU A 436 -3.44 15.65 -15.33
C LEU A 436 -4.66 16.10 -14.50
N GLU A 437 -4.65 17.32 -13.99
CA GLU A 437 -5.75 17.81 -13.15
C GLU A 437 -7.06 18.00 -13.93
N ALA A 438 -6.97 18.49 -15.17
CA ALA A 438 -8.11 18.62 -16.06
C ALA A 438 -8.67 17.24 -16.41
N GLU A 439 -7.77 16.28 -16.70
CA GLU A 439 -8.16 14.91 -16.98
C GLU A 439 -8.86 14.23 -15.80
N LEU A 440 -8.31 14.34 -14.59
CA LEU A 440 -8.94 13.83 -13.37
C LEU A 440 -10.33 14.45 -13.18
N THR A 441 -10.47 15.76 -13.45
CA THR A 441 -11.76 16.46 -13.31
C THR A 441 -12.77 15.95 -14.34
N ARG A 442 -12.37 15.80 -15.61
CA ARG A 442 -13.21 15.25 -16.68
C ARG A 442 -13.66 13.83 -16.35
N THR A 443 -12.71 12.97 -15.99
CA THR A 443 -12.95 11.56 -15.67
C THR A 443 -13.86 11.40 -14.46
N CYS A 444 -13.66 12.18 -13.39
CA CYS A 444 -14.59 12.21 -12.26
C CYS A 444 -15.99 12.65 -12.69
N GLY A 445 -16.13 13.60 -13.63
CA GLY A 445 -17.44 13.97 -14.20
C GLY A 445 -18.15 12.80 -14.87
N GLU A 446 -17.43 12.01 -15.66
CA GLU A 446 -17.95 10.82 -16.34
C GLU A 446 -18.35 9.72 -15.36
N VAL A 447 -17.48 9.40 -14.39
CA VAL A 447 -17.78 8.45 -13.31
C VAL A 447 -19.01 8.92 -12.54
N ARG A 448 -19.09 10.21 -12.20
CA ARG A 448 -20.23 10.77 -11.46
C ARG A 448 -21.54 10.64 -12.25
N SER A 449 -21.51 10.86 -13.55
CA SER A 449 -22.67 10.68 -14.42
C SER A 449 -23.20 9.25 -14.36
N ILE A 450 -22.31 8.25 -14.43
CA ILE A 450 -22.67 6.83 -14.33
C ILE A 450 -23.20 6.51 -12.93
N TYR A 451 -22.51 6.95 -11.89
CA TYR A 451 -22.94 6.76 -10.50
C TYR A 451 -24.35 7.29 -10.28
N SER A 452 -24.61 8.55 -10.67
CA SER A 452 -25.91 9.20 -10.51
C SER A 452 -27.01 8.52 -11.32
N ARG A 453 -26.72 8.05 -12.53
CA ARG A 453 -27.70 7.31 -13.34
C ARG A 453 -28.08 5.96 -12.73
N LEU A 454 -27.12 5.23 -12.17
CA LEU A 454 -27.34 3.86 -11.72
C LEU A 454 -27.84 3.80 -10.27
N ILE A 455 -27.22 4.56 -9.36
CA ILE A 455 -27.46 4.45 -7.92
C ILE A 455 -27.45 5.78 -7.17
N GLY A 456 -27.31 6.93 -7.82
CA GLY A 456 -27.18 8.23 -7.14
C GLY A 456 -28.41 9.09 -7.18
#